data_AF-A0A9D2X7A8-F1
#
_entry.id   AF-A0A9D2X7A8-F1
#
_cell.length_a   1.000
_cell.length_b   1.000
_cell.length_c   1.000
_cell.angle_alpha   90.00
_cell.angle_beta   90.00
_cell.angle_gamma   90.00
#
_symmetry.space_group_name_H-M   'P 1'
#
loop_
_entity.id
_entity.type
_entity.pdbx_description
1 polymer ?
#
loop_
_entity_poly.entity_id
_entity_poly.type
_entity_poly.pdbx_seq_one_letter_code
_entity_poly.pdbx_strand_id
1 'polypeptide(L)'
;MGKAYYVKFETPEDLVSPILEAVRVAATSGKVKKGTNEATKAIERGTSKLIVIAEDVEPPEVVAHLPILCEEQGAAYAFVPSKQELGKALGIDITSAAAAILDSGDAQHIVDQVVSSIAKLKGGKSDQ
;
A
#
# COMPACT_ATOMS: atom_id res chain seq x y z
N MET A 1 -11.85 11.30 14.75
CA MET A 1 -12.54 10.66 13.61
C MET A 1 -12.05 9.21 13.59
N GLY A 2 -12.94 8.22 13.71
CA GLY A 2 -12.51 6.82 13.83
C GLY A 2 -11.88 6.34 12.51
N LYS A 3 -10.83 5.52 12.58
CA LYS A 3 -10.24 4.89 11.40
C LYS A 3 -11.22 3.91 10.78
N ALA A 4 -11.16 3.74 9.46
CA ALA A 4 -12.01 2.78 8.76
C ALA A 4 -11.75 1.34 9.25
N TYR A 5 -12.79 0.50 9.28
CA TYR A 5 -12.74 -0.84 9.88
C TYR A 5 -11.76 -1.80 9.19
N TYR A 6 -11.32 -1.49 7.97
CA TYR A 6 -10.36 -2.29 7.21
C TYR A 6 -8.90 -2.01 7.58
N VAL A 7 -8.62 -0.96 8.36
CA VAL A 7 -7.26 -0.62 8.79
C VAL A 7 -6.82 -1.58 9.90
N LYS A 8 -6.00 -2.57 9.55
CA LYS A 8 -5.56 -3.66 10.45
C LYS A 8 -4.46 -3.25 11.44
N PHE A 9 -3.64 -2.29 11.05
CA PHE A 9 -2.57 -1.72 11.86
C PHE A 9 -2.37 -0.26 11.47
N GLU A 10 -1.77 0.50 12.36
CA GLU A 10 -1.47 1.91 12.13
C GLU A 10 -0.09 2.03 11.47
N THR A 11 -0.04 2.72 10.32
CA THR A 11 1.23 3.14 9.71
C THR A 11 1.75 4.36 10.47
N PRO A 12 2.95 4.30 11.07
CA PRO A 12 3.60 5.46 11.66
C PRO A 12 3.76 6.62 10.66
N GLU A 13 3.59 7.86 11.10
CA GLU A 13 3.65 9.05 10.24
C GLU A 13 5.00 9.18 9.51
N ASP A 14 6.09 8.74 10.13
CA ASP A 14 7.43 8.72 9.56
C ASP A 14 7.58 7.73 8.39
N LEU A 15 6.73 6.71 8.30
CA LEU A 15 6.71 5.77 7.17
C LEU A 15 5.82 6.23 6.00
N VAL A 16 4.85 7.13 6.23
CA VAL A 16 3.94 7.61 5.17
C VAL A 16 4.71 8.27 4.04
N SER A 17 5.66 9.16 4.36
CA SER A 17 6.46 9.86 3.36
C SER A 17 7.34 8.89 2.53
N PRO A 18 8.10 7.95 3.13
CA PRO A 18 8.79 6.88 2.40
C PRO A 18 7.88 6.03 1.52
N ILE A 19 6.67 5.67 1.97
CA ILE A 19 5.72 4.88 1.18
C ILE A 19 5.30 5.64 -0.09
N LEU A 20 4.92 6.92 0.05
CA LEU A 20 4.50 7.74 -1.08
C LEU A 20 5.67 8.01 -2.04
N GLU A 21 6.88 8.20 -1.53
CA GLU A 21 8.07 8.36 -2.37
C GLU A 21 8.41 7.06 -3.11
N ALA A 22 8.31 5.90 -2.47
CA ALA A 22 8.50 4.61 -3.12
C ALA A 22 7.51 4.43 -4.28
N VAL A 23 6.24 4.79 -4.08
CA VAL A 23 5.22 4.75 -5.13
C VAL A 23 5.58 5.69 -6.29
N ARG A 24 6.04 6.90 -5.98
CA ARG A 24 6.43 7.91 -6.99
C ARG A 24 7.60 7.42 -7.85
N VAL A 25 8.69 7.00 -7.22
CA VAL A 25 9.89 6.53 -7.91
C VAL A 25 9.59 5.26 -8.70
N ALA A 26 8.83 4.31 -8.14
CA ALA A 26 8.43 3.10 -8.86
C ALA A 26 7.49 3.40 -10.04
N ALA A 27 6.64 4.43 -9.95
CA ALA A 27 5.77 4.82 -11.05
C ALA A 27 6.54 5.39 -12.26
N THR A 28 7.73 5.98 -12.03
CA THR A 28 8.57 6.54 -13.10
C THR A 28 9.65 5.59 -13.60
N SER A 29 10.23 4.76 -12.72
CA SER A 29 11.38 3.89 -13.03
C SER A 29 11.04 2.40 -13.15
N GLY A 30 9.86 1.99 -12.68
CA GLY A 30 9.44 0.60 -12.60
C GLY A 30 8.04 0.37 -13.17
N LYS A 31 7.25 -0.46 -12.49
CA LYS A 31 5.91 -0.84 -12.93
C LYS A 31 4.92 -0.82 -11.76
N VAL A 32 3.97 0.11 -11.84
CA VAL A 32 2.93 0.29 -10.82
C VAL A 32 1.55 0.12 -11.43
N LYS A 33 0.67 -0.56 -10.71
CA LYS A 33 -0.74 -0.71 -11.01
C LYS A 33 -1.56 0.23 -10.13
N LYS A 34 -2.55 0.88 -10.75
CA LYS A 34 -3.32 1.98 -10.16
C LYS A 34 -4.76 1.51 -9.95
N GLY A 35 -5.31 1.77 -8.77
CA GLY A 35 -6.68 1.41 -8.41
C GLY A 35 -6.84 0.01 -7.83
N THR A 36 -7.95 -0.17 -7.11
CA THR A 36 -8.27 -1.38 -6.35
C THR A 36 -8.35 -2.65 -7.21
N ASN A 37 -8.98 -2.60 -8.38
CA ASN A 37 -9.15 -3.79 -9.22
C ASN A 37 -7.81 -4.34 -9.71
N GLU A 38 -6.89 -3.47 -10.10
CA GLU A 38 -5.56 -3.89 -10.54
C GLU A 38 -4.68 -4.32 -9.36
N ALA A 39 -4.83 -3.71 -8.18
CA ALA A 39 -4.19 -4.18 -6.95
C ALA A 39 -4.66 -5.59 -6.57
N THR A 40 -5.98 -5.85 -6.64
CA THR A 40 -6.57 -7.18 -6.40
C THR A 40 -5.95 -8.24 -7.32
N LYS A 41 -5.91 -7.97 -8.64
CA LYS A 41 -5.27 -8.87 -9.61
C LYS A 41 -3.78 -9.08 -9.34
N ALA A 42 -3.08 -8.06 -8.86
CA ALA A 42 -1.65 -8.17 -8.55
C ALA A 42 -1.38 -9.12 -7.39
N ILE A 43 -2.22 -9.04 -6.34
CA ILE A 43 -2.20 -9.90 -5.17
C ILE A 43 -2.52 -11.35 -5.56
N GLU A 44 -3.64 -11.57 -6.26
CA GLU A 44 -4.08 -12.91 -6.71
C GLU A 44 -3.06 -13.60 -7.61
N ARG A 45 -2.30 -12.83 -8.40
CA ARG A 45 -1.24 -13.35 -9.27
C ARG A 45 0.11 -13.50 -8.58
N GLY A 46 0.25 -13.09 -7.32
CA GLY A 46 1.52 -13.11 -6.58
C GLY A 46 2.61 -12.25 -7.21
N THR A 47 2.23 -11.19 -7.93
CA THR A 47 3.18 -10.32 -8.66
C THR A 47 3.48 -9.00 -7.95
N SER A 48 2.78 -8.70 -6.86
CA SER A 48 2.98 -7.48 -6.08
C SER A 48 4.20 -7.57 -5.17
N LYS A 49 5.00 -6.50 -5.14
CA LYS A 49 6.06 -6.26 -4.14
C LYS A 49 5.53 -5.51 -2.93
N LEU A 50 4.67 -4.53 -3.16
CA LEU A 50 4.01 -3.74 -2.10
C LEU A 50 2.63 -3.26 -2.58
N ILE A 51 1.62 -3.45 -1.74
CA ILE A 51 0.28 -2.89 -1.91
C ILE A 51 0.13 -1.66 -1.01
N VAL A 52 -0.37 -0.56 -1.55
CA VAL A 52 -0.63 0.67 -0.80
C VAL A 52 -2.12 0.96 -0.83
N ILE A 53 -2.73 1.20 0.33
CA ILE A 53 -4.16 1.37 0.52
C ILE A 53 -4.42 2.71 1.21
N ALA A 54 -5.35 3.51 0.69
CA ALA A 54 -5.74 4.77 1.34
C ALA A 54 -6.74 4.56 2.50
N GLU A 55 -6.65 5.39 3.53
CA GLU A 55 -7.53 5.34 4.72
C GLU A 55 -8.81 6.19 4.57
N ASP A 56 -8.82 7.20 3.68
CA ASP A 56 -9.95 8.12 3.41
C ASP A 56 -10.85 7.65 2.24
N VAL A 57 -10.94 6.34 2.04
CA VAL A 57 -11.76 5.74 0.98
C VAL A 57 -13.21 5.64 1.44
N GLU A 58 -14.09 6.27 0.66
CA GLU A 58 -15.52 6.22 0.86
C GLU A 58 -16.16 5.86 -0.49
N PRO A 59 -16.96 4.78 -0.56
CA PRO A 59 -17.32 3.86 0.52
C PRO A 59 -16.17 2.87 0.90
N PRO A 60 -16.01 2.48 2.18
CA PRO A 60 -14.89 1.64 2.64
C PRO A 60 -14.84 0.25 2.00
N GLU A 61 -15.98 -0.27 1.53
CA GLU A 61 -16.13 -1.55 0.83
C GLU A 61 -15.25 -1.64 -0.42
N VAL A 62 -14.86 -0.50 -1.00
CA VAL A 62 -14.00 -0.48 -2.18
C VAL A 62 -12.62 -1.08 -1.90
N VAL A 63 -12.09 -0.98 -0.68
CA VAL A 63 -10.73 -1.46 -0.35
C VAL A 63 -10.71 -2.47 0.80
N ALA A 64 -11.87 -2.73 1.43
CA ALA A 64 -11.96 -3.55 2.64
C ALA A 64 -11.44 -4.99 2.47
N HIS A 65 -11.48 -5.55 1.27
CA HIS A 65 -10.98 -6.91 0.98
C HIS A 65 -9.46 -6.96 0.78
N LEU A 66 -8.81 -5.85 0.46
CA LEU A 66 -7.37 -5.84 0.12
C LEU A 66 -6.48 -6.32 1.27
N PRO A 67 -6.64 -5.86 2.53
CA PRO A 67 -5.80 -6.32 3.64
C PRO A 67 -5.91 -7.83 3.87
N ILE A 68 -7.13 -8.38 3.74
CA ILE A 68 -7.41 -9.80 3.93
C ILE A 68 -6.71 -10.63 2.85
N LEU A 69 -6.88 -10.24 1.58
CA LEU A 69 -6.21 -10.91 0.46
C LEU A 69 -4.68 -10.84 0.58
N CYS A 70 -4.15 -9.72 1.05
CA CYS A 70 -2.72 -9.59 1.26
C CYS A 70 -2.20 -10.54 2.35
N GLU A 71 -2.95 -10.73 3.45
CA GLU A 71 -2.58 -11.68 4.50
C GLU A 71 -2.65 -13.13 4.02
N GLU A 72 -3.70 -13.50 3.27
CA GLU A 72 -3.87 -14.84 2.71
C GLU A 72 -2.79 -15.20 1.68
N GLN A 73 -2.39 -14.25 0.84
CA GLN A 73 -1.39 -14.47 -0.21
C GLN A 73 0.04 -14.12 0.24
N GLY A 74 0.24 -13.68 1.48
CA GLY A 74 1.54 -13.24 1.99
C GLY A 74 2.09 -11.98 1.30
N ALA A 75 1.24 -11.16 0.70
CA ALA A 75 1.65 -9.91 0.05
C ALA A 75 1.87 -8.79 1.09
N ALA A 76 2.98 -8.05 0.93
CA ALA A 76 3.23 -6.89 1.77
C ALA A 76 2.26 -5.75 1.44
N TYR A 77 1.71 -5.10 2.47
CA TYR A 77 0.80 -3.98 2.30
C TYR A 77 0.97 -2.90 3.37
N ALA A 78 0.67 -1.65 3.01
CA ALA A 78 0.77 -0.47 3.85
C ALA A 78 -0.47 0.44 3.71
N PHE A 79 -0.75 1.23 4.73
CA PHE A 79 -1.80 2.26 4.70
C PHE A 79 -1.20 3.67 4.55
N VAL A 80 -1.87 4.52 3.78
CA VAL A 80 -1.58 5.96 3.66
C VAL A 80 -2.85 6.77 3.97
N PRO A 81 -2.73 7.97 4.57
CA PRO A 81 -3.89 8.70 5.05
C PRO A 81 -4.82 9.17 3.92
N SER A 82 -4.28 9.54 2.75
CA SER A 82 -5.08 10.12 1.67
C SER A 82 -4.93 9.45 0.30
N LYS A 83 -6.08 9.15 -0.31
CA LYS A 83 -6.23 8.73 -1.71
C LYS A 83 -5.82 9.80 -2.71
N GLN A 84 -5.88 11.08 -2.31
CA GLN A 84 -5.44 12.19 -3.14
C GLN A 84 -3.92 12.25 -3.23
N GLU A 85 -3.23 12.07 -2.10
CA GLU A 85 -1.77 12.00 -2.05
C GLU A 85 -1.26 10.76 -2.79
N LEU A 86 -1.93 9.62 -2.64
CA LEU A 86 -1.63 8.42 -3.41
C LEU A 86 -1.77 8.65 -4.92
N GLY A 87 -2.84 9.32 -5.36
CA GLY A 87 -3.04 9.71 -6.76
C GLY A 87 -1.90 10.59 -7.30
N LYS A 88 -1.51 11.61 -6.53
CA LYS A 88 -0.37 12.49 -6.87
C LYS A 88 0.94 11.71 -6.96
N ALA A 89 1.22 10.81 -6.02
CA ALA A 89 2.41 9.95 -6.05
C ALA A 89 2.44 9.05 -7.29
N LEU A 90 1.28 8.57 -7.75
CA LEU A 90 1.14 7.77 -8.97
C LEU A 90 1.22 8.59 -10.27
N GLY A 91 1.39 9.92 -10.18
CA GLY A 91 1.42 10.83 -11.33
C GLY A 91 0.10 10.89 -12.08
N ILE A 92 -1.03 10.84 -11.38
CA ILE A 92 -2.36 11.00 -11.98
C ILE A 92 -3.10 12.19 -11.35
N ASP A 93 -3.90 12.89 -12.16
CA ASP A 93 -4.67 14.06 -11.73
C ASP A 93 -5.97 13.72 -10.97
N ILE A 94 -6.19 12.43 -10.69
CA ILE A 94 -7.35 11.91 -9.97
C ILE A 94 -6.91 11.15 -8.72
N THR A 95 -7.84 10.91 -7.80
CA THR A 95 -7.57 10.11 -6.59
C THR A 95 -7.35 8.64 -6.91
N SER A 96 -6.55 7.94 -6.10
CA SER A 96 -6.42 6.48 -6.16
C SER A 96 -6.65 5.87 -4.79
N ALA A 97 -7.61 4.94 -4.69
CA ALA A 97 -7.92 4.27 -3.43
C ALA A 97 -6.86 3.22 -3.04
N ALA A 98 -6.19 2.64 -4.03
CA ALA A 98 -5.14 1.64 -3.82
C ALA A 98 -4.16 1.61 -4.99
N ALA A 99 -2.96 1.10 -4.75
CA ALA A 99 -1.93 0.88 -5.76
C ALA A 99 -1.15 -0.41 -5.47
N ALA A 100 -0.56 -0.99 -6.51
CA ALA A 100 0.35 -2.12 -6.38
C ALA A 100 1.65 -1.85 -7.13
N ILE A 101 2.77 -1.89 -6.41
CA ILE A 101 4.11 -1.89 -7.00
C ILE A 101 4.40 -3.32 -7.45
N LEU A 102 4.58 -3.53 -8.76
CA LEU A 102 4.96 -4.82 -9.34
C LEU A 102 6.47 -4.92 -9.56
N ASP A 103 7.05 -3.81 -10.01
CA ASP A 103 8.48 -3.62 -10.17
C ASP A 103 8.86 -2.30 -9.52
N SER A 104 9.77 -2.38 -8.55
CA SER A 104 10.18 -1.24 -7.73
C SER A 104 11.10 -0.27 -8.48
N GLY A 105 11.75 -0.71 -9.56
CA GLY A 105 12.77 0.11 -10.25
C GLY A 105 13.81 0.66 -9.27
N ASP A 106 14.06 1.97 -9.34
CA ASP A 106 15.00 2.67 -8.47
C ASP A 106 14.51 2.78 -7.01
N ALA A 107 13.23 2.48 -6.75
CA ALA A 107 12.65 2.52 -5.40
C ALA A 107 12.94 1.26 -4.56
N GLN A 108 13.66 0.27 -5.11
CA GLN A 108 13.84 -1.05 -4.48
C GLN A 108 14.29 -0.96 -3.02
N HIS A 109 15.31 -0.14 -2.73
CA HIS A 109 15.80 0.04 -1.35
C HIS A 109 14.75 0.64 -0.41
N ILE A 110 13.95 1.61 -0.89
CA ILE A 110 12.89 2.24 -0.11
C ILE A 110 11.78 1.22 0.18
N VAL A 111 11.38 0.45 -0.84
CA VAL A 111 10.38 -0.61 -0.69
C VAL A 111 10.83 -1.65 0.33
N ASP A 112 12.07 -2.12 0.26
CA ASP A 112 12.60 -3.12 1.21
C ASP A 112 12.63 -2.59 2.65
N GLN A 113 13.01 -1.32 2.85
CA GLN A 113 12.97 -0.66 4.16
C GLN A 113 11.55 -0.55 4.71
N VAL A 114 10.60 -0.13 3.87
CA VAL A 114 9.18 -0.02 4.22
C VAL A 114 8.61 -1.39 4.59
N VAL A 115 8.85 -2.41 3.76
CA VAL A 115 8.36 -3.78 4.00
C VAL A 115 8.94 -4.35 5.30
N SER A 116 10.25 -4.16 5.54
CA SER A 116 10.90 -4.60 6.79
C SER A 116 10.29 -3.91 8.01
N SER A 117 10.03 -2.60 7.92
CA SER A 117 9.45 -1.81 9.02
C SER A 117 8.00 -2.25 9.31
N ILE A 118 7.20 -2.47 8.27
CA ILE A 118 5.82 -2.98 8.40
C ILE A 118 5.81 -4.40 8.98
N ALA A 119 6.73 -5.26 8.56
CA ALA A 119 6.83 -6.62 9.09
C ALA A 119 7.10 -6.61 10.61
N LYS A 120 7.93 -5.68 11.10
CA LYS A 120 8.16 -5.50 12.55
C LYS A 120 6.92 -5.01 13.28
N LEU A 121 6.15 -4.09 12.69
CA LEU A 121 4.89 -3.60 13.26
C LEU A 121 3.82 -4.70 13.36
N LYS A 122 3.75 -5.58 12.37
CA LYS A 122 2.83 -6.73 12.36
C LYS A 122 3.29 -7.85 13.29
N GLY A 123 4.60 -8.15 13.30
CA GLY A 123 5.21 -9.18 14.15
C GLY A 123 5.29 -8.84 15.63
N GLY A 124 5.10 -7.56 16.00
CA GLY A 124 5.04 -7.12 17.40
C GLY A 124 3.78 -7.52 18.17
N LYS A 125 2.86 -8.31 17.59
CA LYS A 125 1.66 -8.86 18.23
C LYS A 125 1.69 -10.38 18.47
N SER A 126 2.88 -10.96 18.54
CA SER A 126 3.08 -12.33 19.03
C SER A 126 4.22 -12.33 20.05
N ASP A 127 3.89 -11.94 21.28
CA ASP A 127 4.47 -12.39 22.55
C ASP A 127 4.20 -11.33 23.63
N GLN A 128 2.98 -11.37 24.17
CA GLN A 128 2.66 -11.09 25.58
C GLN A 128 1.22 -11.54 25.88
#